data_AF-A0A5Y8TVZ3-F1
#
_entry.id   AF-A0A5Y8TVZ3-F1
#
_cell.length_a   1.000
_cell.length_b   1.000
_cell.length_c   1.000
_cell.angle_alpha   90.00
_cell.angle_beta   90.00
_cell.angle_gamma   90.00
#
_symmetry.space_group_name_H-M   'P 1'
#
loop_
_entity.id
_entity.type
_entity.pdbx_description
1 polymer ?
#
loop_
_entity_poly.entity_id
_entity_poly.type
_entity_poly.pdbx_seq_one_letter_code
_entity_poly.pdbx_strand_id
1 'polypeptide(L)'
;KQSIIALECATHPNVARSLNAENCMIVLRNKALYQRFNLNDFGYIDTGTHVSHFSYALALALGFKNIIMIGQDLAFDEEGNSHSKGFDFGEKFEEEHKKYKLKIPAYAGKGEVLTHITWNDYRIKLEYLFACNSKEA
;
A
#
# COMPACT_ATOMS: atom_id res chain seq x y z
N LYS A 1 -15.46 -12.60 -15.48
CA LYS A 1 -14.37 -12.22 -14.55
C LYS A 1 -14.90 -12.23 -13.12
N GLN A 2 -14.20 -12.84 -12.18
CA GLN A 2 -14.61 -12.93 -10.75
C GLN A 2 -13.95 -11.88 -9.85
N SER A 3 -13.08 -11.02 -10.40
CA SER A 3 -12.41 -9.97 -9.64
C SER A 3 -13.30 -8.75 -9.44
N ILE A 4 -13.18 -8.10 -8.28
CA ILE A 4 -13.74 -6.77 -8.00
C ILE A 4 -12.57 -5.79 -7.92
N ILE A 5 -12.67 -4.66 -8.61
CA ILE A 5 -11.69 -3.58 -8.59
C ILE A 5 -12.13 -2.52 -7.59
N ALA A 6 -11.33 -2.28 -6.56
CA ALA A 6 -11.60 -1.23 -5.58
C ALA A 6 -10.94 0.09 -6.01
N LEU A 7 -11.74 1.11 -6.25
CA LEU A 7 -11.32 2.45 -6.63
C LEU A 7 -11.47 3.38 -5.43
N GLU A 8 -10.38 3.97 -4.96
CA GLU A 8 -10.46 5.02 -3.95
C GLU A 8 -11.13 6.27 -4.54
N CYS A 9 -11.88 7.02 -3.74
CA CYS A 9 -12.74 8.11 -4.21
C CYS A 9 -12.03 9.27 -4.95
N ALA A 10 -10.70 9.39 -4.84
CA ALA A 10 -9.86 10.34 -5.59
C ALA A 10 -9.16 9.71 -6.80
N THR A 11 -9.50 8.48 -7.17
CA THR A 11 -8.98 7.82 -8.38
C THR A 11 -9.25 8.68 -9.61
N HIS A 12 -8.25 8.84 -10.47
CA HIS A 12 -8.36 9.68 -11.65
C HIS A 12 -9.52 9.21 -12.58
N PRO A 13 -10.40 10.11 -13.06
CA PRO A 13 -11.57 9.72 -13.84
C PRO A 13 -11.28 8.87 -15.08
N ASN A 14 -10.13 9.09 -15.74
CA ASN A 14 -9.73 8.27 -16.89
C ASN A 14 -9.51 6.79 -16.54
N VAL A 15 -8.98 6.50 -15.34
CA VAL A 15 -8.84 5.12 -14.86
C VAL A 15 -10.22 4.50 -14.65
N ALA A 16 -11.11 5.20 -13.96
CA ALA A 16 -12.50 4.74 -13.77
C ALA A 16 -13.22 4.50 -15.11
N ARG A 17 -13.06 5.39 -16.10
CA ARG A 17 -13.64 5.21 -17.44
C ARG A 17 -13.06 4.01 -18.18
N SER A 18 -11.75 3.76 -18.08
CA SER A 18 -11.10 2.62 -18.72
C SER A 18 -11.54 1.26 -18.16
N LEU A 19 -12.14 1.25 -16.96
CA LEU A 19 -12.62 0.07 -16.26
C LEU A 19 -14.15 -0.06 -16.28
N ASN A 20 -14.84 0.65 -17.19
CA ASN A 20 -16.30 0.68 -17.25
C ASN A 20 -16.98 -0.69 -17.48
N ALA A 21 -16.26 -1.66 -18.05
CA ALA A 21 -16.72 -3.02 -18.29
C ALA A 21 -16.38 -3.98 -17.14
N GLU A 22 -15.69 -3.51 -16.10
CA GLU A 22 -15.23 -4.31 -14.97
C GLU A 22 -16.14 -4.12 -13.75
N ASN A 23 -16.20 -5.14 -12.89
CA ASN A 23 -16.89 -5.03 -11.60
C ASN A 23 -16.06 -4.12 -10.68
N CYS A 24 -16.54 -2.90 -10.45
CA CYS A 24 -15.86 -1.92 -9.62
C CYS A 24 -16.65 -1.64 -8.32
N MET A 25 -15.92 -1.35 -7.25
CA MET A 25 -16.44 -0.73 -6.03
C MET A 25 -15.73 0.60 -5.81
N ILE A 26 -16.45 1.57 -5.24
CA ILE A 26 -15.86 2.86 -4.82
C ILE A 26 -15.65 2.81 -3.31
N VAL A 27 -14.44 3.18 -2.87
CA VAL A 27 -14.09 3.31 -1.47
C VAL A 27 -14.08 4.79 -1.09
N LEU A 28 -14.93 5.14 -0.12
CA LEU A 28 -14.95 6.46 0.48
C LEU A 28 -13.84 6.54 1.54
N ARG A 29 -12.98 7.55 1.39
CA ARG A 29 -11.89 7.77 2.33
C ARG A 29 -12.39 8.38 3.63
N ASN A 30 -11.88 7.88 4.75
CA ASN A 30 -12.13 8.40 6.09
C ASN A 30 -11.42 9.76 6.29
N LYS A 31 -11.99 10.81 5.70
CA LYS A 31 -11.59 12.21 5.89
C LYS A 31 -12.83 13.08 5.98
N ALA A 32 -12.72 14.15 6.77
CA ALA A 32 -13.79 15.13 6.97
C ALA A 32 -14.37 15.68 5.66
N LEU A 33 -13.54 15.83 4.62
CA LEU A 33 -14.00 16.26 3.30
C LEU A 33 -15.06 15.33 2.71
N TYR A 34 -14.84 14.01 2.77
CA TYR A 34 -15.74 13.02 2.16
C TYR A 34 -16.93 12.67 3.06
N GLN A 35 -16.76 12.80 4.38
CA GLN A 35 -17.86 12.64 5.35
C GLN A 35 -18.95 13.71 5.18
N ARG A 36 -18.61 14.90 4.66
CA ARG A 36 -19.58 15.97 4.37
C ARG A 36 -20.61 15.59 3.31
N PHE A 37 -20.36 14.58 2.48
CA PHE A 37 -21.36 14.07 1.53
C PHE A 37 -22.44 13.21 2.20
N ASN A 38 -22.30 12.91 3.50
CA ASN A 38 -23.29 12.20 4.31
C ASN A 38 -23.68 10.83 3.74
N LEU A 39 -22.72 10.12 3.15
CA LEU A 39 -22.86 8.77 2.59
C LEU A 39 -22.60 7.70 3.66
N ASN A 40 -23.12 7.93 4.86
CA ASN A 40 -22.76 7.14 6.05
C ASN A 40 -23.18 5.67 5.94
N ASP A 41 -24.21 5.37 5.17
CA ASP A 41 -24.71 4.01 4.94
C ASP A 41 -23.65 3.10 4.26
N PHE A 42 -22.70 3.69 3.52
CA PHE A 42 -21.63 2.96 2.85
C PHE A 42 -20.35 2.81 3.69
N GLY A 43 -20.23 3.59 4.76
CA GLY A 43 -19.04 3.64 5.60
C GLY A 43 -17.84 4.34 4.94
N TYR A 44 -16.75 4.44 5.71
CA TYR A 44 -15.52 5.12 5.31
C TYR A 44 -14.31 4.29 5.75
N ILE A 45 -13.32 4.15 4.88
CA ILE A 45 -12.09 3.39 5.15
C ILE A 45 -10.90 4.33 5.26
N ASP A 46 -10.01 4.10 6.23
CA ASP A 46 -8.72 4.77 6.25
C ASP A 46 -7.81 4.18 5.15
N THR A 47 -7.71 4.90 4.03
CA THR A 47 -6.95 4.46 2.86
C THR A 47 -5.44 4.77 2.95
N GLY A 48 -4.99 5.49 3.99
CA GLY A 48 -3.57 5.75 4.20
C GLY A 48 -2.87 6.53 3.08
N THR A 49 -1.55 6.33 2.95
CA THR A 49 -0.70 6.96 1.93
C THR A 49 -0.18 5.98 0.87
N HIS A 50 -0.37 4.67 1.07
CA HIS A 50 0.13 3.63 0.18
C HIS A 50 -0.92 2.55 -0.03
N VAL A 51 -0.86 1.85 -1.18
CA VAL A 51 -1.86 0.85 -1.55
C VAL A 51 -1.94 -0.29 -0.53
N SER A 52 -0.83 -0.70 0.09
CA SER A 52 -0.87 -1.81 1.06
C SER A 52 -1.52 -1.43 2.40
N HIS A 53 -1.46 -0.16 2.81
CA HIS A 53 -2.26 0.36 3.93
C HIS A 53 -3.74 0.18 3.65
N PHE A 54 -4.18 0.63 2.46
CA PHE A 54 -5.56 0.47 2.05
C PHE A 54 -5.98 -1.00 1.98
N SER A 55 -5.16 -1.87 1.37
CA SER A 55 -5.45 -3.31 1.30
C SER A 55 -5.61 -3.94 2.69
N TYR A 56 -4.73 -3.59 3.63
CA TYR A 56 -4.82 -4.07 5.00
C TYR A 56 -6.07 -3.55 5.72
N ALA A 57 -6.34 -2.23 5.65
CA ALA A 57 -7.51 -1.62 6.26
C ALA A 57 -8.82 -2.18 5.69
N LEU A 58 -8.88 -2.43 4.38
CA LEU A 58 -10.03 -3.07 3.73
C LEU A 58 -10.20 -4.52 4.23
N ALA A 59 -9.13 -5.29 4.34
CA ALA A 59 -9.20 -6.65 4.86
C ALA A 59 -9.73 -6.69 6.30
N LEU A 60 -9.30 -5.74 7.15
CA LEU A 60 -9.86 -5.59 8.50
C LEU A 60 -11.34 -5.22 8.48
N ALA A 61 -11.74 -4.25 7.66
CA ALA A 61 -13.15 -3.85 7.53
C ALA A 61 -14.06 -4.99 7.05
N LEU A 62 -13.51 -5.94 6.27
CA LEU A 62 -14.20 -7.16 5.83
C LEU A 62 -14.21 -8.28 6.89
N GLY A 63 -13.60 -8.06 8.05
CA GLY A 63 -13.60 -9.02 9.17
C GLY A 63 -12.57 -10.15 9.06
N PHE A 64 -11.57 -10.03 8.18
CA PHE A 64 -10.50 -11.02 8.08
C PHE A 64 -9.58 -10.94 9.30
N LYS A 65 -9.41 -12.06 10.00
CA LYS A 65 -8.52 -12.17 11.17
C LYS A 65 -7.08 -12.53 10.81
N ASN A 66 -6.91 -13.37 9.80
CA ASN A 66 -5.61 -13.82 9.32
C ASN A 66 -5.31 -13.12 7.99
N ILE A 67 -4.38 -12.17 8.01
CA ILE A 67 -4.00 -11.38 6.84
C ILE A 67 -2.52 -11.63 6.57
N ILE A 68 -2.21 -12.13 5.37
CA ILE A 68 -0.84 -12.34 4.91
C ILE A 68 -0.53 -11.29 3.85
N MET A 69 0.46 -10.45 4.11
CA MET A 69 0.92 -9.44 3.15
C MET A 69 2.17 -9.93 2.43
N ILE A 70 2.16 -9.83 1.10
CA ILE A 70 3.25 -10.24 0.22
C ILE A 70 3.64 -9.11 -0.72
N GLY A 71 4.84 -9.18 -1.30
CA GLY A 71 5.34 -8.20 -2.27
C GLY A 71 5.53 -6.79 -1.70
N GLN A 72 5.84 -6.69 -0.40
CA GLN A 72 6.22 -5.42 0.24
C GLN A 72 7.75 -5.30 0.27
N ASP A 73 8.34 -5.25 -0.93
CA ASP A 73 9.78 -5.15 -1.10
C ASP A 73 10.21 -3.69 -0.97
N LEU A 74 10.55 -3.29 0.27
CA LEU A 74 10.91 -1.93 0.65
C LEU A 74 12.43 -1.76 0.84
N ALA A 75 13.21 -2.50 0.06
CA ALA A 75 14.66 -2.54 0.11
C ALA A 75 15.25 -2.91 -1.24
N PHE A 76 16.50 -2.51 -1.47
CA PHE A 76 17.28 -2.95 -2.63
C PHE A 76 17.75 -4.39 -2.44
N ASP A 77 17.96 -5.09 -3.55
CA ASP A 77 18.67 -6.38 -3.53
C ASP A 77 20.19 -6.22 -3.31
N GLU A 78 20.91 -7.35 -3.27
CA GLU A 78 22.36 -7.38 -3.05
C GLU A 78 23.17 -6.67 -4.16
N GLU A 79 22.63 -6.62 -5.38
CA GLU A 79 23.23 -5.93 -6.53
C GLU A 79 22.83 -4.44 -6.58
N GLY A 80 21.98 -4.00 -5.65
CA GLY A 80 21.47 -2.64 -5.54
C GLY A 80 20.30 -2.34 -6.48
N ASN A 81 19.67 -3.36 -7.05
CA ASN A 81 18.47 -3.22 -7.87
C ASN A 81 17.26 -2.91 -7.00
N SER A 82 16.32 -2.17 -7.58
CA SER A 82 15.12 -1.65 -6.93
C SER A 82 13.84 -2.36 -7.37
N HIS A 83 13.89 -3.01 -8.53
CA HIS A 83 12.74 -3.64 -9.18
C HIS A 83 13.13 -5.04 -9.65
N SER A 84 12.11 -5.89 -9.89
CA SER A 84 12.31 -7.24 -10.41
C SER A 84 12.89 -7.25 -11.82
N LYS A 85 13.54 -8.36 -12.18
CA LYS A 85 14.08 -8.58 -13.53
C LYS A 85 13.00 -8.44 -14.60
N GLY A 86 13.31 -7.71 -15.65
CA GLY A 86 12.37 -7.44 -16.75
C GLY A 86 11.31 -6.38 -16.46
N PHE A 87 11.48 -5.56 -15.41
CA PHE A 87 10.67 -4.36 -15.22
C PHE A 87 10.81 -3.41 -16.43
N ASP A 88 9.68 -2.94 -16.97
CA ASP A 88 9.62 -2.17 -18.23
C ASP A 88 10.51 -0.92 -18.24
N PHE A 89 10.74 -0.31 -17.07
CA PHE A 89 11.59 0.88 -16.91
C PHE A 89 13.00 0.57 -16.40
N GLY A 90 13.36 -0.72 -16.31
CA GLY A 90 14.67 -1.21 -15.87
C GLY A 90 14.81 -1.40 -14.36
N GLU A 91 15.61 -2.38 -13.96
CA GLU A 91 15.81 -2.82 -12.56
C GLU A 91 16.37 -1.71 -11.63
N LYS A 92 16.96 -0.68 -12.23
CA LYS A 92 17.63 0.46 -11.58
C LYS A 92 16.90 1.79 -11.76
N PHE A 93 15.60 1.76 -12.03
CA PHE A 93 14.80 2.98 -12.24
C PHE A 93 14.92 4.00 -11.10
N GLU A 94 15.09 3.55 -9.86
CA GLU A 94 15.24 4.39 -8.65
C GLU A 94 16.66 4.96 -8.46
N GLU A 95 17.50 5.02 -9.50
CA GLU A 95 18.89 5.47 -9.36
C GLU A 95 19.06 6.88 -8.79
N GLU A 96 18.10 7.78 -9.02
CA GLU A 96 18.11 9.13 -8.47
C GLU A 96 17.97 9.15 -6.93
N HIS A 97 17.38 8.12 -6.33
CA HIS A 97 17.23 7.97 -4.88
C HIS A 97 18.50 7.45 -4.18
N LYS A 98 19.60 7.18 -4.92
CA LYS A 98 20.90 6.75 -4.37
C LYS A 98 21.49 7.69 -3.32
N LYS A 99 21.12 8.98 -3.32
CA LYS A 99 21.74 10.01 -2.46
C LYS A 99 21.43 9.84 -0.97
N TYR A 100 20.35 9.14 -0.61
CA TYR A 100 19.91 8.97 0.79
C TYR A 100 19.54 7.52 1.09
N LYS A 101 20.51 6.62 0.92
CA LYS A 101 20.36 5.21 1.32
C LYS A 101 20.64 5.03 2.81
N LEU A 102 19.87 4.16 3.44
CA LEU A 102 19.92 3.82 4.86
C LEU A 102 20.08 2.31 4.99
N LYS A 103 20.92 1.87 5.92
CA LYS A 103 21.02 0.45 6.28
C LYS A 103 20.09 0.17 7.44
N ILE A 104 19.23 -0.83 7.31
CA ILE A 104 18.23 -1.22 8.33
C ILE A 104 18.26 -2.73 8.54
N PRO A 105 17.74 -3.24 9.67
CA PRO A 105 17.57 -4.67 9.87
C PRO A 105 16.71 -5.28 8.75
N ALA A 106 17.15 -6.42 8.24
CA ALA A 106 16.40 -7.20 7.26
C ALA A 106 15.11 -7.78 7.89
N TYR A 107 14.22 -8.28 7.02
CA TYR A 107 13.04 -9.03 7.46
C TYR A 107 13.41 -10.15 8.46
N ALA A 108 12.58 -10.33 9.48
CA ALA A 108 12.81 -11.24 10.61
C ALA A 108 14.10 -10.95 11.42
N GLY A 109 14.70 -9.77 11.28
CA GLY A 109 15.93 -9.38 11.98
C GLY A 109 17.19 -10.14 11.53
N LYS A 110 17.13 -10.79 10.36
CA LYS A 110 18.21 -11.66 9.87
C LYS A 110 19.14 -10.90 8.92
N GLY A 111 20.07 -10.15 9.50
CA GLY A 111 21.04 -9.35 8.74
C GLY A 111 20.56 -7.93 8.49
N GLU A 112 21.11 -7.29 7.47
CA GLU A 112 20.87 -5.89 7.16
C GLU A 112 20.60 -5.72 5.66
N VAL A 113 19.67 -4.82 5.32
CA VAL A 113 19.34 -4.45 3.94
C VAL A 113 19.48 -2.96 3.73
N LEU A 114 19.65 -2.57 2.48
CA LEU A 114 19.73 -1.17 2.07
C LEU A 114 18.35 -0.70 1.61
N THR A 115 17.91 0.47 2.08
CA THR A 115 16.64 1.10 1.68
C THR A 115 16.84 2.60 1.47
N HIS A 116 15.81 3.34 1.06
CA HIS A 116 15.80 4.81 1.09
C HIS A 116 14.73 5.34 2.06
N ILE A 117 14.80 6.63 2.37
CA ILE A 117 13.96 7.27 3.41
C ILE A 117 12.46 7.01 3.17
N THR A 118 11.97 7.15 1.93
CA THR A 118 10.55 6.98 1.62
C THR A 118 10.07 5.54 1.83
N TRP A 119 10.85 4.53 1.44
CA TRP A 119 10.53 3.13 1.71
C TRP A 119 10.56 2.81 3.21
N ASN A 120 11.52 3.35 3.95
CA ASN A 120 11.56 3.15 5.40
C ASN A 120 10.40 3.84 6.12
N ASP A 121 9.99 5.04 5.68
CA ASP A 121 8.78 5.73 6.17
C ASP A 121 7.52 4.89 5.90
N TYR A 122 7.40 4.32 4.70
CA TYR A 122 6.32 3.39 4.37
C TYR A 122 6.34 2.17 5.31
N ARG A 123 7.49 1.49 5.45
CA ARG A 123 7.64 0.33 6.36
C ARG A 123 7.16 0.67 7.77
N ILE A 124 7.63 1.78 8.34
CA ILE A 124 7.30 2.23 9.71
C ILE A 124 5.80 2.50 9.84
N LYS A 125 5.18 3.18 8.87
CA LYS A 125 3.74 3.44 8.88
C LYS A 125 2.92 2.16 8.83
N LEU A 126 3.36 1.18 8.05
CA LEU A 126 2.68 -0.11 7.93
C LEU A 126 2.84 -0.95 9.21
N GLU A 127 4.04 -0.98 9.80
CA GLU A 127 4.29 -1.62 11.11
C GLU A 127 3.45 -1.00 12.22
N TYR A 128 3.33 0.34 12.23
CA TYR A 128 2.47 1.06 13.17
C TYR A 128 1.00 0.68 13.00
N LEU A 129 0.51 0.59 11.76
CA LEU A 129 -0.85 0.16 11.46
C LEU A 129 -1.15 -1.23 12.03
N PHE A 130 -0.22 -2.18 11.88
CA PHE A 130 -0.35 -3.53 12.46
C PHE A 130 -0.37 -3.49 13.98
N ALA A 131 0.50 -2.69 14.59
CA ALA A 131 0.58 -2.53 16.05
C ALA A 131 -0.67 -1.87 16.65
N CYS A 132 -1.37 -1.02 15.89
CA CYS A 132 -2.65 -0.47 16.32
C CYS A 132 -3.76 -1.52 16.31
N ASN A 133 -3.74 -2.45 15.36
CA ASN A 133 -4.77 -3.48 15.21
C ASN A 133 -4.60 -4.68 16.17
N SER A 134 -3.42 -4.91 16.74
CA SER A 134 -3.19 -5.99 17.72
C SER A 134 -3.94 -5.80 19.05
N LYS A 135 -4.59 -4.65 19.25
CA LYS A 135 -5.38 -4.34 20.46
C LYS A 135 -6.83 -4.84 20.39
N GLU A 136 -7.30 -5.30 19.23
CA GLU A 136 -8.67 -5.76 19.00
C GLU A 136 -8.76 -7.28 18.74
N ALA A 137 -7.63 -8.00 18.81
CA ALA A 137 -7.53 -9.45 18.58
C ALA A 137 -7.63 -10.29 19.86
#